data_AF-A0A151FAR1-F1
#
_entry.id   AF-A0A151FAR1-F1
#
_cell.length_a   1.000
_cell.length_b   1.000
_cell.length_c   1.000
_cell.angle_alpha   90.00
_cell.angle_beta   90.00
_cell.angle_gamma   90.00
#
_symmetry.space_group_name_H-M   'P 1'
#
loop_
_entity.id
_entity.type
_entity.pdbx_description
1 polymer ?
#
loop_
_entity_poly.entity_id
_entity_poly.type
_entity_poly.pdbx_seq_one_letter_code
_entity_poly.pdbx_strand_id
1 'polypeptide(L)' 'MEPENNHIGNGTLYNTDLRSRMAGLSFFIRKRKLWGEGYGTEALLLWLKLAFEGLNLNKVYGKV' A
#
# COMPACT_ATOMS: atom_id res chain seq x y z
N MET A 1 17.17 23.42 0.72
CA MET A 1 16.95 22.22 -0.12
C MET A 1 15.59 21.70 0.26
N GLU A 2 14.58 21.94 -0.57
CA GLU A 2 13.29 21.25 -0.43
C GLU A 2 13.57 19.74 -0.54
N PRO A 3 13.07 18.89 0.36
CA PRO A 3 13.18 17.45 0.17
C PRO A 3 12.52 17.15 -1.17
N GLU A 4 13.29 16.56 -2.08
CA GLU A 4 12.82 16.20 -3.40
C GLU A 4 11.67 15.20 -3.28
N ASN A 5 10.46 15.73 -3.23
CA ASN A 5 9.18 15.05 -3.04
C ASN A 5 8.82 14.27 -4.32
N ASN A 6 9.76 13.43 -4.74
CA ASN A 6 9.74 12.64 -5.95
C ASN A 6 8.75 11.49 -5.74
N HIS A 7 7.48 11.73 -6.05
CA HIS A 7 6.45 10.68 -6.03
C HIS A 7 6.87 9.49 -6.93
N ILE A 8 7.13 8.34 -6.31
CA ILE A 8 7.66 7.14 -6.99
C ILE A 8 6.59 6.09 -7.30
N GLY A 9 5.42 6.19 -6.70
CA GLY A 9 4.38 5.16 -6.74
C GLY A 9 3.19 5.53 -5.87
N ASN A 10 2.11 4.77 -6.01
CA ASN A 10 0.87 4.99 -5.28
C ASN A 10 0.29 3.66 -4.79
N GLY A 11 -0.62 3.71 -3.84
CA GLY A 11 -1.37 2.56 -3.37
C GLY A 11 -2.78 2.96 -2.95
N THR A 12 -3.70 2.00 -2.90
CA THR A 12 -5.12 2.25 -2.62
C THR A 12 -5.74 1.02 -1.97
N LEU A 13 -6.47 1.24 -0.88
CA LEU A 13 -7.45 0.29 -0.36
C LEU A 13 -8.77 0.49 -1.11
N TYR A 14 -9.20 -0.50 -1.87
CA TYR A 14 -10.43 -0.47 -2.67
C TYR A 14 -11.45 -1.46 -2.12
N ASN A 15 -12.74 -1.23 -2.41
CA ASN A 15 -13.86 -2.05 -1.90
C ASN A 15 -13.80 -2.26 -0.38
N THR A 16 -13.42 -1.22 0.37
CA THR A 16 -13.33 -1.29 1.83
C THR A 16 -14.72 -1.44 2.43
N ASP A 17 -14.95 -2.58 3.08
CA ASP A 17 -16.15 -2.87 3.86
C ASP A 17 -15.76 -3.03 5.33
N LEU A 18 -16.12 -2.04 6.15
CA LEU A 18 -15.84 -2.03 7.58
C LEU A 18 -16.74 -2.98 8.37
N ARG A 19 -17.91 -3.37 7.83
CA ARG A 19 -18.82 -4.33 8.48
C ARG A 19 -18.25 -5.74 8.39
N SER A 20 -17.81 -6.15 7.21
CA SER A 20 -17.13 -7.45 7.01
C SER A 20 -15.62 -7.40 7.30
N ARG A 21 -15.10 -6.21 7.62
CA ARG A 21 -13.70 -5.93 7.96
C ARG A 21 -12.74 -6.41 6.86
N MET A 22 -13.00 -6.05 5.62
CA MET A 22 -12.10 -6.39 4.51
C MET A 22 -11.92 -5.26 3.51
N ALA A 23 -10.78 -5.30 2.82
CA ALA A 23 -10.50 -4.42 1.69
C ALA A 23 -9.58 -5.11 0.68
N GLY A 24 -9.67 -4.69 -0.58
CA GLY A 24 -8.65 -4.98 -1.57
C GLY A 24 -7.50 -3.98 -1.48
N LEU A 25 -6.26 -4.41 -1.75
CA LEU A 25 -5.10 -3.53 -1.83
C LEU A 25 -4.49 -3.60 -3.24
N SER A 26 -4.27 -2.44 -3.83
CA SER A 26 -3.51 -2.27 -5.08
C SER A 26 -2.40 -1.25 -4.84
N PHE A 27 -1.21 -1.48 -5.40
CA PHE A 27 -0.10 -0.54 -5.35
C PHE A 27 0.82 -0.72 -6.56
N PHE A 28 1.60 0.31 -6.87
CA PHE A 28 2.60 0.25 -7.93
C PHE A 28 3.80 1.15 -7.63
N ILE A 29 4.96 0.80 -8.20
CA ILE A 29 6.17 1.62 -8.23
C ILE A 29 6.57 1.87 -9.70
N ARG A 30 6.55 3.12 -10.15
CA ARG A 30 6.74 3.49 -11.58
C ARG A 30 8.18 3.36 -12.08
N LYS A 31 9.15 3.84 -11.29
CA LYS A 31 10.54 3.94 -11.75
C LYS A 31 11.23 2.59 -11.63
N ARG A 32 11.51 1.93 -12.76
CA ARG A 32 12.23 0.64 -12.81
C ARG A 32 13.58 0.66 -12.08
N LYS A 33 14.27 1.80 -12.08
CA LYS A 33 15.53 2.00 -11.34
C LYS A 33 15.39 1.82 -9.82
N LEU A 34 14.17 1.86 -9.29
CA LEU A 34 13.88 1.70 -7.86
C LEU A 34 13.39 0.28 -7.53
N TRP A 35 13.32 -0.62 -8.52
CA TRP A 35 12.94 -2.00 -8.27
C TRP A 35 14.14 -2.76 -7.67
N GLY A 36 13.87 -3.68 -6.75
CA GLY A 36 14.93 -4.40 -6.02
C GLY A 36 15.46 -3.68 -4.77
N GLU A 37 15.11 -2.39 -4.59
CA GLU A 37 15.57 -1.56 -3.47
C GLU A 37 14.68 -1.65 -2.21
N GLY A 38 13.68 -2.53 -2.20
CA GLY A 38 12.80 -2.72 -1.03
C GLY A 38 11.63 -1.74 -0.89
N TYR A 39 11.53 -0.69 -1.72
CA TYR A 39 10.41 0.28 -1.65
C TYR A 39 9.02 -0.35 -1.74
N GLY A 40 8.86 -1.40 -2.56
CA GLY A 40 7.60 -2.13 -2.66
C GLY A 40 7.24 -2.85 -1.36
N THR A 41 8.24 -3.45 -0.70
CA THR A 41 8.08 -4.11 0.60
C THR A 41 7.68 -3.11 1.67
N GLU A 42 8.39 -1.99 1.76
CA GLU A 42 8.10 -0.94 2.74
C GLU A 42 6.70 -0.35 2.53
N ALA A 43 6.35 0.00 1.28
CA ALA A 43 5.03 0.51 0.95
C ALA A 43 3.92 -0.49 1.30
N LEU A 44 4.11 -1.77 0.98
CA LEU A 44 3.14 -2.81 1.31
C LEU A 44 2.96 -2.96 2.83
N LEU A 45 4.05 -2.98 3.59
CA LEU A 45 4.00 -3.08 5.06
C LEU A 45 3.27 -1.89 5.69
N LEU A 46 3.50 -0.67 5.19
CA LEU A 46 2.79 0.53 5.65
C LEU A 46 1.29 0.43 5.39
N TRP A 47 0.89 -0.02 4.19
CA TRP A 47 -0.52 -0.23 3.86
C TRP A 47 -1.16 -1.31 4.72
N LEU A 48 -0.48 -2.43 4.96
CA LEU A 48 -0.98 -3.50 5.82
C LEU A 48 -1.08 -3.05 7.28
N LYS A 49 -0.14 -2.25 7.76
CA LYS A 49 -0.20 -1.65 9.11
C LYS A 49 -1.43 -0.75 9.24
N LEU A 50 -1.65 0.15 8.29
CA LEU A 50 -2.85 0.99 8.28
C LEU A 50 -4.12 0.14 8.23
N ALA A 51 -4.16 -0.89 7.38
CA ALA A 51 -5.33 -1.75 7.23
C ALA A 51 -5.67 -2.54 8.51
N PHE A 52 -4.69 -3.20 9.12
CA PHE A 52 -4.94 -4.08 10.27
C PHE A 52 -4.96 -3.32 11.60
N GLU A 53 -4.05 -2.38 11.81
CA GLU A 53 -3.96 -1.65 13.08
C GLU A 53 -4.80 -0.37 13.07
N GLY A 54 -4.78 0.38 11.97
CA GLY A 54 -5.49 1.67 11.87
C GLY A 54 -6.99 1.51 11.60
N LEU A 55 -7.36 0.63 10.67
CA LEU A 55 -8.75 0.42 10.26
C LEU A 55 -9.38 -0.82 10.89
N ASN A 56 -8.61 -1.59 11.66
CA ASN A 56 -9.05 -2.84 12.26
C ASN A 56 -9.69 -3.78 11.23
N LEU A 57 -9.08 -3.95 10.04
CA LEU A 57 -9.55 -4.97 9.08
C LEU A 57 -9.14 -6.37 9.56
N ASN A 58 -9.82 -7.40 9.09
CA ASN A 58 -9.50 -8.82 9.31
C ASN A 58 -8.85 -9.44 8.07
N LYS A 59 -9.12 -8.87 6.89
CA LYS A 59 -8.67 -9.42 5.62
C LYS A 59 -8.29 -8.31 4.65
N VAL A 60 -7.11 -8.46 4.05
CA VAL A 60 -6.70 -7.70 2.88
C VAL A 60 -6.44 -8.67 1.74
N TYR A 61 -6.93 -8.37 0.55
CA TYR A 61 -6.69 -9.20 -0.65
C TYR A 61 -6.07 -8.37 -1.77
N GLY A 62 -5.17 -8.99 -2.54
CA GLY A 62 -4.60 -8.41 -3.74
C GLY A 62 -5.00 -9.23 -4.96
N LYS A 63 -5.02 -8.60 -6.13
CA LYS A 63 -5.00 -9.29 -7.41
C LYS A 63 -3.62 -9.05 -8.02
N VAL A 64 -2.99 -10.13 -8.49
CA VAL A 64 -1.71 -10.11 -9.21
C VAL A 64 -1.94 -10.21 -10.71
#